data_AF-A0ABD2YKY9-F1
#
_entry.id   AF-A0ABD2YKY9-F1
#
_cell.length_a   1.000
_cell.length_b   1.000
_cell.length_c   1.000
_cell.angle_alpha   90.00
_cell.angle_beta   90.00
_cell.angle_gamma   90.00
#
_symmetry.space_group_name_H-M   'P 1'
#
loop_
_entity.id
_entity.type
_entity.pdbx_description
1 polymer ?
#
loop_
_entity_poly.entity_id
_entity_poly.type
_entity_poly.pdbx_seq_one_letter_code
_entity_poly.pdbx_strand_id
1 'polypeptide(L)'
;MLETLAGFDTNKNEIFRLDELKNLRCFLETDVNGYENLSKIINYIDTKEMPLSSIGMRITCCDLSSEEGFILLRKLFTNRNIHELVIRGSIGRSLPNHESNFSMNLMVLIVTKCEIEEYLMDTLEELPILRRLSLYWKSFMGRDDFPCKRISSTQGT
;
A
#
# COMPACT_ATOMS: atom_id res chain seq x y z
N MET A 1 18.54 19.67 3.92
CA MET A 1 18.64 18.65 4.98
C MET A 1 17.49 17.67 4.76
N LEU A 2 17.76 16.37 4.65
CA LEU A 2 16.72 15.34 4.52
C LEU A 2 16.15 15.08 5.92
N GLU A 3 14.90 15.44 6.17
CA GLU A 3 14.23 15.15 7.43
C GLU A 3 13.37 13.88 7.26
N THR A 4 13.54 12.95 8.20
CA THR A 4 12.88 11.64 8.19
C THR A 4 12.05 11.54 9.46
N LEU A 5 10.78 11.20 9.31
CA LEU A 5 9.93 10.80 10.41
C LEU A 5 9.76 9.29 10.36
N ALA A 6 10.29 8.61 11.39
CA ALA A 6 10.26 7.17 11.51
C ALA A 6 9.41 6.74 12.73
N GLY A 7 8.65 5.65 12.59
CA GLY A 7 7.86 5.10 13.68
C GLY A 7 6.67 5.97 14.11
N PHE A 8 6.16 6.81 13.20
CA PHE A 8 4.99 7.64 13.47
C PHE A 8 3.74 6.76 13.57
N ASP A 9 3.01 6.88 14.68
CA ASP A 9 1.81 6.08 14.97
C ASP A 9 0.62 7.03 15.19
N THR A 10 -0.40 6.95 14.32
CA THR A 10 -1.58 7.82 14.38
C THR A 10 -2.47 7.56 15.60
N ASN A 11 -2.30 6.45 16.32
CA ASN A 11 -2.98 6.24 17.60
C ASN A 11 -2.34 7.03 18.74
N LYS A 12 -1.08 7.44 18.58
CA LYS A 12 -0.28 8.10 19.61
C LYS A 12 0.04 9.55 19.28
N ASN A 13 -0.03 9.92 18.00
CA ASN A 13 0.41 11.20 17.50
C ASN A 13 -0.65 11.86 16.63
N GLU A 14 -0.72 13.18 16.72
CA GLU A 14 -1.66 13.99 15.97
C GLU A 14 -1.12 14.36 14.58
N ILE A 15 -1.91 14.07 13.54
CA ILE A 15 -1.53 14.24 12.13
C ILE A 15 -1.35 15.72 11.76
N PHE A 16 -2.10 16.65 12.35
CA PHE A 16 -2.02 18.08 11.98
C PHE A 16 -0.65 18.71 12.30
N ARG A 17 0.16 18.07 13.14
CA ARG A 17 1.53 18.50 13.44
C ARG A 17 2.51 18.19 12.31
N LEU A 18 2.13 17.38 11.32
CA LEU A 18 2.96 17.07 10.16
C LEU A 18 3.22 18.30 9.27
N ASP A 19 2.36 19.31 9.33
CA ASP A 19 2.54 20.58 8.61
C ASP A 19 3.62 21.47 9.26
N GLU A 20 3.95 21.24 10.54
CA GLU A 20 5.08 21.88 11.22
C GLU A 20 6.42 21.37 10.65
N LEU A 21 6.44 20.16 10.10
CA LEU A 21 7.61 19.49 9.54
C LEU A 21 7.84 19.87 8.06
N LYS A 22 8.16 21.15 7.85
CA LYS A 22 8.29 21.73 6.50
C LYS A 22 9.39 21.07 5.66
N ASN A 23 10.46 20.58 6.29
CA ASN A 23 11.58 19.96 5.59
C ASN A 23 11.46 18.43 5.49
N LEU A 24 10.36 17.85 5.98
CA LEU A 24 10.13 16.41 5.93
C LEU A 24 10.17 15.89 4.49
N ARG A 25 10.98 14.86 4.27
CA ARG A 25 11.13 14.19 2.97
C ARG A 25 10.86 12.70 3.05
N CYS A 26 10.94 12.07 4.21
CA CYS A 26 10.77 10.62 4.33
C CYS A 26 9.79 10.25 5.45
N PHE A 27 8.85 9.37 5.13
CA PHE A 27 8.06 8.60 6.10
C PHE A 27 8.56 7.17 6.09
N LEU A 28 9.01 6.69 7.24
CA LEU A 28 9.43 5.29 7.40
C LEU A 28 8.65 4.67 8.55
N GLU A 29 8.22 3.43 8.37
CA GLU A 29 7.53 2.66 9.42
C GLU A 29 6.32 3.40 10.01
N THR A 30 5.57 4.14 9.16
CA THR A 30 4.41 4.91 9.60
C THR A 30 3.20 4.01 9.81
N ASP A 31 2.73 3.90 11.05
CA ASP A 31 1.53 3.18 11.45
C ASP A 31 0.30 4.09 11.36
N VAL A 32 -0.56 3.81 10.40
CA VAL A 32 -1.82 4.51 10.14
C VAL A 32 -2.99 3.62 10.58
N ASN A 33 -3.78 4.11 11.53
CA ASN A 33 -4.93 3.39 12.08
C ASN A 33 -6.24 4.04 11.70
N GLY A 34 -7.11 3.29 11.02
CA GLY A 34 -8.45 3.73 10.65
C GLY A 34 -8.50 4.58 9.38
N TYR A 35 -9.70 4.60 8.79
CA TYR A 35 -9.97 5.28 7.52
C TYR A 35 -9.73 6.80 7.59
N GLU A 36 -10.17 7.46 8.66
CA GLU A 36 -10.04 8.91 8.82
C GLU A 36 -8.57 9.35 8.80
N ASN A 37 -7.72 8.65 9.54
CA ASN A 37 -6.29 8.93 9.60
C ASN A 37 -5.59 8.64 8.26
N LEU A 38 -5.98 7.56 7.57
CA LEU A 38 -5.48 7.26 6.24
C LEU A 38 -5.83 8.37 5.25
N SER A 39 -7.08 8.81 5.24
CA SER A 39 -7.51 9.92 4.39
C SER A 39 -6.70 11.20 4.66
N LYS A 40 -6.47 11.54 5.93
CA LYS A 40 -5.65 12.70 6.32
C LYS A 40 -4.18 12.56 5.89
N ILE A 41 -3.58 11.38 6.07
CA ILE A 41 -2.19 11.11 5.67
C ILE A 41 -2.05 11.18 4.15
N ILE A 42 -2.97 10.57 3.38
CA ILE A 42 -2.95 10.62 1.92
C ILE A 42 -3.13 12.06 1.44
N ASN A 43 -4.09 12.80 2.02
CA ASN A 43 -4.27 14.22 1.69
C ASN A 43 -2.98 15.01 1.96
N TYR A 44 -2.34 14.82 3.11
CA TYR A 44 -1.05 15.43 3.41
C TYR A 44 0.01 15.10 2.36
N ILE A 45 0.15 13.83 1.96
CA ILE A 45 1.10 13.39 0.94
C ILE A 45 0.83 14.08 -0.40
N ASP A 46 -0.44 14.18 -0.79
CA ASP A 46 -0.88 14.76 -2.06
C ASP A 46 -0.70 16.29 -2.11
N THR A 47 -0.90 16.99 -0.97
CA THR A 47 -0.88 18.46 -0.92
C THR A 47 0.45 19.04 -0.46
N LYS A 48 1.43 18.21 -0.06
CA LYS A 48 2.71 18.71 0.45
C LYS A 48 3.50 19.44 -0.64
N GLU A 49 3.83 20.70 -0.40
CA GLU A 49 4.60 21.55 -1.34
C GLU A 49 5.92 20.91 -1.77
N MET A 50 6.64 20.31 -0.82
CA MET A 50 7.83 19.52 -1.08
C MET A 50 7.49 18.03 -0.99
N PRO A 51 7.41 17.31 -2.12
CA PRO A 51 7.01 15.90 -2.12
C PRO A 51 7.94 15.05 -1.25
N LEU A 52 7.33 14.11 -0.52
CA LEU A 52 8.07 13.05 0.13
C LEU A 52 8.80 12.22 -0.94
N SER A 53 10.06 11.89 -0.68
CA SER A 53 10.88 11.06 -1.57
C SER A 53 10.84 9.58 -1.22
N SER A 54 10.36 9.23 -0.03
CA SER A 54 10.31 7.84 0.44
C SER A 54 9.22 7.65 1.47
N ILE A 55 8.35 6.66 1.25
CA ILE A 55 7.21 6.35 2.10
C ILE A 55 7.14 4.84 2.36
N GLY A 56 7.23 4.45 3.62
CA GLY A 56 6.91 3.13 4.13
C GLY A 56 5.76 3.22 5.12
N MET A 57 4.67 2.49 4.86
CA MET A 57 3.42 2.65 5.61
C MET A 57 2.77 1.32 5.97
N ARG A 58 2.24 1.25 7.18
CA ARG A 58 1.39 0.17 7.67
C ARG A 58 0.01 0.71 7.99
N ILE A 59 -0.98 0.20 7.27
CA ILE A 59 -2.39 0.56 7.40
C ILE A 59 -3.09 -0.53 8.20
N THR A 60 -3.75 -0.15 9.29
CA THR A 60 -4.46 -1.07 10.18
C THR A 60 -5.86 -0.57 10.47
N CYS A 61 -6.78 -1.50 10.78
CA CYS A 61 -8.16 -1.19 11.18
C CYS A 61 -8.90 -0.30 10.16
N CYS A 62 -8.56 -0.43 8.88
CA CYS A 62 -9.18 0.32 7.81
C CYS A 62 -10.03 -0.63 6.96
N ASP A 63 -11.29 -0.29 6.76
CA ASP A 63 -12.12 -0.92 5.75
C ASP A 63 -12.00 -0.09 4.47
N LEU A 64 -11.36 -0.68 3.46
CA LEU A 64 -11.15 -0.10 2.14
C LEU A 64 -12.07 -0.74 1.09
N SER A 65 -13.09 -1.48 1.50
CA SER A 65 -14.05 -2.13 0.58
C SER A 65 -15.11 -1.19 0.00
N SER A 66 -15.26 0.02 0.55
CA SER A 66 -16.13 1.06 -0.03
C SER A 66 -15.51 1.69 -1.27
N GLU A 67 -16.31 2.41 -2.05
CA GLU A 67 -15.83 3.15 -3.23
C GLU A 67 -14.75 4.18 -2.86
N GLU A 68 -14.95 4.92 -1.77
CA GLU A 68 -13.98 5.89 -1.26
C GLU A 68 -12.72 5.20 -0.72
N GLY A 69 -12.88 4.06 -0.05
CA GLY A 69 -11.76 3.20 0.36
C GLY A 69 -10.92 2.75 -0.84
N PHE A 70 -11.57 2.34 -1.92
CA PHE A 70 -10.90 1.94 -3.15
C PHE A 70 -10.19 3.11 -3.85
N ILE A 71 -10.71 4.34 -3.75
CA ILE A 71 -10.00 5.56 -4.20
C ILE A 71 -8.70 5.75 -3.41
N LEU A 72 -8.72 5.60 -2.08
CA LEU A 72 -7.51 5.69 -1.26
C LEU A 72 -6.51 4.58 -1.63
N LEU A 73 -7.00 3.36 -1.84
CA LEU A 73 -6.19 2.23 -2.28
C LEU A 73 -5.51 2.53 -3.63
N ARG A 74 -6.25 3.06 -4.61
CA ARG A 74 -5.68 3.50 -5.90
C ARG A 74 -4.61 4.56 -5.74
N LYS A 75 -4.81 5.55 -4.88
CA LYS A 75 -3.79 6.57 -4.59
C LYS A 75 -2.52 5.97 -4.02
N LEU A 76 -2.63 5.01 -3.11
CA LEU A 76 -1.46 4.32 -2.55
C LEU A 76 -0.70 3.53 -3.62
N PHE A 77 -1.41 2.75 -4.43
CA PHE A 77 -0.78 1.90 -5.45
C PHE A 77 -0.21 2.68 -6.64
N THR A 78 -0.68 3.90 -6.90
CA THR A 78 -0.13 4.79 -7.94
C THR A 78 0.94 5.76 -7.42
N ASN A 79 1.15 5.84 -6.11
CA ASN A 79 2.13 6.74 -5.52
C ASN A 79 3.57 6.22 -5.71
N ARG A 80 4.33 6.91 -6.54
CA ARG A 80 5.72 6.54 -6.90
C ARG A 80 6.74 6.65 -5.76
N ASN A 81 6.37 7.25 -4.62
CA ASN A 81 7.29 7.39 -3.48
C ASN A 81 7.05 6.31 -2.42
N ILE A 82 5.98 5.53 -2.54
CA ILE A 82 5.72 4.38 -1.68
C ILE A 82 6.59 3.20 -2.13
N HIS A 83 7.42 2.72 -1.22
CA HIS A 83 8.29 1.56 -1.43
C HIS A 83 7.92 0.37 -0.56
N GLU A 84 7.22 0.62 0.56
CA GLU A 84 6.69 -0.42 1.44
C GLU A 84 5.25 -0.10 1.81
N LEU A 85 4.38 -1.08 1.60
CA LEU A 85 2.97 -1.01 1.95
C LEU A 85 2.54 -2.27 2.69
N VAL A 86 2.09 -2.10 3.92
CA VAL A 86 1.47 -3.16 4.72
C VAL A 86 0.01 -2.81 4.94
N ILE A 87 -0.91 -3.68 4.54
CA ILE A 87 -2.35 -3.46 4.69
C ILE A 87 -2.94 -4.57 5.56
N ARG A 88 -3.58 -4.17 6.66
CA ARG A 88 -4.33 -5.03 7.57
C ARG A 88 -5.77 -4.55 7.69
N GLY A 89 -6.66 -5.23 7.00
CA GLY A 89 -8.08 -4.89 6.95
C GLY A 89 -8.72 -5.34 5.64
N SER A 90 -10.03 -5.15 5.52
CA SER A 90 -10.78 -5.44 4.30
C SER A 90 -10.37 -4.46 3.20
N ILE A 91 -10.13 -4.95 1.99
CA ILE A 91 -9.85 -4.10 0.81
C ILE A 91 -10.85 -4.32 -0.32
N GLY A 92 -11.94 -5.04 -0.04
CA GLY A 92 -12.89 -5.48 -1.05
C GLY A 92 -12.39 -6.68 -1.85
N ARG A 93 -13.03 -6.93 -3.00
CA ARG A 93 -12.82 -8.15 -3.79
C ARG A 93 -11.51 -8.18 -4.57
N SER A 94 -10.94 -7.02 -4.91
CA SER A 94 -9.76 -6.91 -5.76
C SER A 94 -8.84 -5.78 -5.29
N LEU A 95 -7.55 -5.91 -5.61
CA LEU A 95 -6.67 -4.75 -5.66
C LEU A 95 -7.02 -3.89 -6.87
N PRO A 96 -6.55 -2.63 -6.92
CA PRO A 96 -6.50 -1.92 -8.19
C PRO A 96 -5.75 -2.79 -9.22
N ASN A 97 -6.16 -2.75 -10.48
CA ASN A 97 -5.53 -3.48 -11.58
C ASN A 97 -5.61 -2.63 -12.85
N HIS A 98 -4.70 -2.89 -13.79
CA HIS A 98 -4.71 -2.32 -15.14
C HIS A 98 -4.64 -0.80 -15.20
N GLU A 99 -4.09 -0.19 -14.14
CA GLU A 99 -3.80 1.23 -14.14
C GLU A 99 -2.40 1.42 -14.73
N SER A 100 -2.29 2.12 -15.85
CA SER A 100 -1.00 2.42 -16.53
C SER A 100 0.06 3.12 -15.64
N ASN A 101 -0.30 3.50 -14.42
CA ASN A 101 0.49 4.30 -13.49
C ASN A 101 0.77 3.63 -12.15
N PHE A 102 0.77 2.29 -12.07
CA PHE A 102 1.22 1.60 -10.85
C PHE A 102 2.61 2.09 -10.42
N SER A 103 2.81 2.15 -9.10
CA SER A 103 4.08 2.56 -8.52
C SER A 103 5.16 1.56 -8.90
N MET A 104 6.05 1.99 -9.79
CA MET A 104 7.24 1.23 -10.15
C MET A 104 8.27 1.14 -9.03
N ASN A 105 7.98 1.70 -7.84
CA ASN A 105 8.90 1.74 -6.71
C ASN A 105 8.44 0.88 -5.52
N LEU A 106 7.26 0.24 -5.60
CA LEU A 106 6.76 -0.63 -4.53
C LEU A 106 7.59 -1.93 -4.47
N MET A 107 8.42 -2.04 -3.44
CA MET A 107 9.32 -3.20 -3.24
C MET A 107 8.76 -4.22 -2.27
N VAL A 108 7.93 -3.78 -1.31
CA VAL A 108 7.36 -4.62 -0.27
C VAL A 108 5.86 -4.42 -0.21
N LEU A 109 5.11 -5.50 -0.43
CA LEU A 109 3.66 -5.55 -0.24
C LEU A 109 3.33 -6.66 0.76
N ILE A 110 2.67 -6.29 1.86
CA ILE A 110 2.18 -7.24 2.84
C ILE A 110 0.68 -7.01 3.00
N VAL A 111 -0.12 -8.05 2.79
CA VAL A 111 -1.57 -7.98 2.96
C VAL A 111 -2.02 -9.02 3.98
N THR A 112 -2.91 -8.61 4.88
CA THR A 112 -3.46 -9.50 5.90
C THR A 112 -4.91 -9.18 6.22
N LYS A 113 -5.74 -10.22 6.38
CA LYS A 113 -7.19 -10.08 6.60
C LYS A 113 -7.92 -9.29 5.50
N CYS A 114 -7.38 -9.33 4.28
CA CYS A 114 -7.91 -8.61 3.13
C CYS A 114 -9.01 -9.35 2.37
N GLU A 115 -9.08 -10.68 2.53
CA GLU A 115 -10.07 -11.55 1.89
C GLU A 115 -10.19 -11.35 0.37
N ILE A 116 -9.06 -11.11 -0.31
CA ILE A 116 -9.03 -10.83 -1.75
C ILE A 116 -9.58 -12.04 -2.52
N GLU A 117 -10.63 -11.85 -3.30
CA GLU A 117 -11.32 -12.90 -4.06
C GLU A 117 -10.78 -13.00 -5.49
N GLU A 118 -10.36 -11.87 -6.08
CA GLU A 118 -10.00 -11.77 -7.49
C GLU A 118 -8.49 -11.77 -7.76
N TYR A 119 -8.12 -11.60 -9.03
CA TYR A 119 -6.80 -11.78 -9.65
C TYR A 119 -5.66 -10.95 -9.03
N LEU A 120 -5.26 -11.30 -7.80
CA LEU A 120 -4.08 -10.77 -7.14
C LEU A 120 -2.85 -10.90 -8.05
N MET A 121 -2.73 -12.00 -8.80
CA MET A 121 -1.62 -12.26 -9.71
C MET A 121 -1.49 -11.21 -10.82
N ASP A 122 -2.61 -10.72 -11.36
CA ASP A 122 -2.58 -9.72 -12.45
C ASP A 122 -2.03 -8.39 -11.93
N THR A 123 -2.44 -7.95 -10.73
CA THR A 123 -1.85 -6.77 -10.08
C THR A 123 -0.36 -6.96 -9.76
N LEU A 124 0.08 -8.17 -9.43
CA LEU A 124 1.49 -8.44 -9.15
C LEU A 124 2.38 -8.35 -10.40
N GLU A 125 1.84 -8.68 -11.58
CA GLU A 125 2.55 -8.49 -12.86
C GLU A 125 2.83 -7.01 -13.16
N GLU A 126 2.02 -6.10 -12.62
CA GLU A 126 2.16 -4.65 -12.76
C GLU A 126 3.15 -4.02 -11.77
N LEU A 127 3.75 -4.81 -10.87
CA LEU A 127 4.71 -4.36 -9.85
C LEU A 127 6.13 -4.91 -10.16
N PRO A 128 6.85 -4.33 -11.12
CA PRO A 128 8.04 -4.94 -11.73
C PRO A 128 9.24 -5.09 -10.79
N ILE A 129 9.29 -4.31 -9.70
CA ILE A 129 10.39 -4.37 -8.73
C ILE A 129 9.98 -4.98 -7.39
N LEU A 130 8.78 -5.55 -7.28
CA LEU A 130 8.30 -6.14 -6.04
C LEU A 130 9.25 -7.27 -5.62
N ARG A 131 9.95 -7.07 -4.50
CA ARG A 131 10.93 -8.03 -3.97
C ARG A 131 10.34 -8.94 -2.93
N ARG A 132 9.33 -8.46 -2.22
CA ARG A 132 8.68 -9.18 -1.14
C ARG A 132 7.18 -9.01 -1.24
N LEU A 133 6.51 -10.14 -1.45
CA LEU A 133 5.08 -10.29 -1.20
C LEU A 133 4.91 -11.15 0.06
N SER A 134 4.04 -10.74 0.97
CA SER A 134 3.63 -11.61 2.08
C SER A 134 2.13 -11.58 2.28
N LEU A 135 1.53 -12.76 2.18
CA LEU A 135 0.10 -13.00 2.31
C LEU A 135 -0.14 -13.70 3.66
N TYR A 136 -0.79 -13.04 4.61
CA TYR A 136 -1.03 -13.60 5.95
C TYR A 136 -2.52 -13.64 6.30
N TRP A 137 -2.95 -14.70 6.98
CA TRP A 137 -4.29 -14.88 7.57
C TRP A 137 -5.43 -14.31 6.72
N LYS A 138 -6.14 -15.17 5.99
CA LYS A 138 -7.32 -14.77 5.19
C LYS A 138 -7.02 -13.57 4.27
N SER A 139 -5.81 -13.50 3.72
CA SER A 139 -5.40 -12.42 2.82
C SER A 139 -5.92 -12.62 1.40
N PHE A 140 -6.00 -13.87 0.95
CA PHE A 140 -6.46 -14.25 -0.38
C PHE A 140 -7.38 -15.47 -0.22
N MET A 141 -8.60 -15.34 -0.69
CA MET A 141 -9.59 -16.43 -0.74
C MET A 141 -9.54 -17.14 -2.10
N GLY A 142 -9.19 -16.40 -3.15
CA GLY A 142 -9.26 -16.88 -4.53
C GLY A 142 -10.70 -17.13 -4.99
N ARG A 143 -10.88 -17.32 -6.29
CA ARG A 143 -12.07 -17.96 -6.85
C ARG A 143 -11.81 -19.47 -6.98
N ASP A 144 -12.85 -20.28 -6.76
CA ASP A 144 -12.78 -21.75 -6.86
C ASP A 144 -12.25 -22.24 -8.23
N ASP A 145 -12.33 -21.40 -9.26
CA ASP A 145 -11.96 -21.72 -10.64
C ASP A 145 -10.53 -21.27 -11.05
N PHE A 146 -9.63 -20.96 -10.11
CA PHE A 146 -8.24 -20.62 -10.46
C PHE A 146 -7.55 -21.79 -11.19
N PRO A 147 -7.26 -21.70 -12.51
CA PRO A 147 -6.45 -22.72 -13.14
C PRO A 147 -5.04 -22.60 -12.55
N CYS A 148 -4.59 -23.63 -11.84
CA CYS A 148 -3.22 -23.73 -11.34
C CYS A 148 -2.23 -23.73 -12.52
N LYS A 149 -1.82 -22.55 -12.99
CA LYS A 149 -0.68 -22.43 -13.90
C LYS A 149 0.58 -22.60 -13.06
N ARG A 150 1.18 -23.79 -13.14
CA ARG A 150 2.56 -24.02 -12.71
C ARG A 150 3.44 -23.02 -13.44
N ILE A 151 4.08 -22.12 -12.70
CA ILE A 151 5.24 -21.38 -13.20
C ILE A 151 6.36 -22.41 -13.28
N SER A 152 6.52 -23.04 -14.44
CA SER A 152 7.71 -23.83 -14.72
C SER A 152 8.88 -22.86 -14.84
N SER A 153 9.83 -22.94 -13.92
CA SER A 153 11.15 -22.39 -14.15
C SER A 153 11.68 -23.00 -15.44
N THR A 154 11.92 -22.16 -16.44
CA THR A 154 12.68 -22.57 -17.62
C THR A 154 14.05 -23.04 -17.12
N GLN A 155 14.28 -24.35 -17.22
CA GLN A 155 15.63 -24.88 -17.10
C GLN A 155 16.42 -24.35 -18.30
N GLY A 156 17.38 -23.49 -18.01
CA GLY A 156 18.46 -23.20 -18.95
C GLY A 156 19.36 -24.42 -19.05
N THR A 157 19.45 -24.97 -20.26
CA THR A 157 20.61 -25.66 -20.81
C THR A 157 20.65 -25.38 -22.29
#